data_AF-A0A2I8A7E1-F1
#
_entry.id   AF-A0A2I8A7E1-F1
#
_cell.length_a   1.000
_cell.length_b   1.000
_cell.length_c   1.000
_cell.angle_alpha   90.00
_cell.angle_beta   90.00
_cell.angle_gamma   90.00
#
_symmetry.space_group_name_H-M   'P 1'
#
loop_
_entity.id
_entity.type
_entity.pdbx_description
1 polymer ?
#
loop_
_entity_poly.entity_id
_entity_poly.type
_entity_poly.pdbx_seq_one_letter_code
_entity_poly.pdbx_strand_id
1 'polypeptide(L)'
;MTNNQNEPREFDAVLGGQTPPIYNAVLGGIEGIKRRLSSQFIEDREDALQDALQYGESGLDLIIQALQDKSGRLRRYACVLLSERNEPQAIAALQSYKPWFLKERWELEKRIGSTIIRWHSKKFANRKVEEYDPQVGITDPIGTAYAFRTDRDGDDFIADKLALLLEDPQVCKVEALVFGMWHSDVFESDSSQNIVNFLVNSQDQLTNLKAVFIGDVTDNESMISQMSHNYISPVLEAYPNLEILKIRGGNTHRMFNPIRHEKLKALIIETGGLRQESLLQLYSLQLPALEHLEIWLGSLNYGCTCSVEDLIPLLYGDLFPNLIYLGLRNSEYTNAIVHEIVQTPVLQKIQVLDISLGNLNDEGAEILLNSPIINQLDMLNISETYVTDEMLELLWQMDVRVIAEGSRFYEYEGDRYCTVAE
;
A
#
# COMPACT_ATOMS: atom_id res chain seq x y z
N MET A 1 -17.95 -36.43 -16.02
CA MET A 1 -18.96 -35.74 -16.84
C MET A 1 -18.36 -34.39 -17.20
N THR A 2 -18.07 -34.19 -18.48
CA THR A 2 -17.40 -32.99 -19.02
C THR A 2 -18.37 -31.82 -19.00
N ASN A 3 -18.18 -30.88 -18.07
CA ASN A 3 -18.88 -29.60 -18.08
C ASN A 3 -18.31 -28.77 -19.24
N ASN A 4 -19.12 -28.53 -20.28
CA ASN A 4 -18.76 -27.66 -21.40
C ASN A 4 -18.64 -26.20 -20.89
N GLN A 5 -17.42 -25.74 -20.63
CA GLN A 5 -17.12 -24.38 -20.16
C GLN A 5 -17.27 -23.29 -21.26
N ASN A 6 -17.61 -23.67 -22.49
CA ASN A 6 -17.60 -22.79 -23.67
C ASN A 6 -18.99 -22.44 -24.25
N GLU A 7 -20.09 -22.73 -23.54
CA GLU A 7 -21.45 -22.45 -24.04
C GLU A 7 -22.06 -21.15 -23.44
N PRO A 8 -22.86 -20.38 -24.21
CA PRO A 8 -23.56 -19.18 -23.75
C PRO A 8 -24.54 -19.46 -22.58
N ARG A 9 -24.73 -18.50 -21.66
CA ARG A 9 -25.66 -18.61 -20.51
C ARG A 9 -26.90 -17.72 -20.66
N GLU A 10 -27.89 -17.96 -19.79
CA GLU A 10 -29.22 -17.34 -19.80
C GLU A 10 -29.21 -15.80 -19.78
N PHE A 11 -28.12 -15.16 -19.34
CA PHE A 11 -27.98 -13.70 -19.26
C PHE A 11 -27.08 -13.08 -20.36
N ASP A 12 -26.65 -13.85 -21.36
CA ASP A 12 -25.81 -13.33 -22.45
C ASP A 12 -26.62 -12.37 -23.36
N ALA A 13 -26.13 -11.16 -23.55
CA ALA A 13 -26.80 -10.12 -24.35
C ALA A 13 -26.88 -10.49 -25.84
N VAL A 14 -28.08 -10.45 -26.43
CA VAL A 14 -28.33 -10.71 -27.85
C VAL A 14 -28.57 -9.39 -28.60
N LEU A 15 -27.72 -9.07 -29.56
CA LEU A 15 -27.89 -7.91 -30.46
C LEU A 15 -29.03 -8.17 -31.46
N GLY A 16 -30.18 -7.56 -31.24
CA GLY A 16 -31.31 -7.58 -32.16
C GLY A 16 -31.17 -6.53 -33.27
N GLY A 17 -31.08 -6.98 -34.52
CA GLY A 17 -31.17 -6.16 -35.72
C GLY A 17 -31.80 -6.96 -36.87
N GLN A 18 -32.88 -6.45 -37.45
CA GLN A 18 -33.70 -7.11 -38.47
C GLN A 18 -32.97 -7.27 -39.82
N THR A 19 -32.17 -8.33 -39.97
CA THR A 19 -31.97 -9.22 -41.16
C THR A 19 -30.63 -9.94 -41.03
N PRO A 20 -30.52 -11.26 -41.28
CA PRO A 20 -29.30 -12.01 -40.95
C PRO A 20 -28.29 -11.99 -42.12
N PRO A 21 -27.03 -11.58 -41.90
CA PRO A 21 -25.92 -12.07 -42.70
C PRO A 21 -25.49 -13.46 -42.19
N ILE A 22 -25.14 -14.34 -43.12
CA ILE A 22 -24.98 -15.81 -42.98
C ILE A 22 -23.80 -16.26 -42.08
N TYR A 23 -23.14 -15.37 -41.33
CA TYR A 23 -21.98 -15.74 -40.47
C TYR A 23 -21.88 -14.92 -39.17
N ASN A 24 -22.98 -14.69 -38.45
CA ASN A 24 -22.88 -14.20 -37.07
C ASN A 24 -22.95 -15.37 -36.09
N ALA A 25 -21.79 -15.96 -35.78
CA ALA A 25 -21.66 -16.76 -34.58
C ALA A 25 -21.99 -15.87 -33.38
N VAL A 26 -22.99 -16.26 -32.59
CA VAL A 26 -23.22 -15.69 -31.26
C VAL A 26 -21.99 -16.07 -30.44
N LEU A 27 -21.01 -15.17 -30.36
CA LEU A 27 -19.85 -15.30 -29.46
C LEU A 27 -20.36 -15.05 -28.02
N GLY A 28 -21.23 -15.93 -27.53
CA GLY A 28 -21.53 -16.04 -26.11
C GLY A 28 -20.42 -16.83 -25.41
N GLY A 29 -20.52 -16.95 -24.10
CA GLY A 29 -19.51 -17.67 -23.33
C GLY A 29 -18.17 -16.91 -23.21
N ILE A 30 -17.08 -17.66 -22.99
CA ILE A 30 -15.74 -17.10 -22.74
C ILE A 30 -15.18 -16.28 -23.92
N GLU A 31 -15.55 -16.62 -25.16
CA GLU A 31 -15.13 -15.87 -26.35
C GLU A 31 -15.82 -14.51 -26.46
N GLY A 32 -17.07 -14.41 -25.98
CA GLY A 32 -17.77 -13.12 -25.83
C GLY A 32 -17.08 -12.20 -24.84
N ILE A 33 -16.56 -12.77 -23.74
CA ILE A 33 -15.77 -12.03 -22.75
C ILE A 33 -14.49 -11.50 -23.38
N LYS A 34 -13.69 -12.33 -24.05
CA LYS A 34 -12.44 -11.90 -24.71
C LYS A 34 -12.67 -10.74 -25.68
N ARG A 35 -13.77 -10.78 -26.44
CA ARG A 35 -14.15 -9.70 -27.34
C ARG A 35 -14.45 -8.40 -26.58
N ARG A 36 -15.23 -8.46 -25.51
CA ARG A 36 -15.55 -7.27 -24.68
C ARG A 36 -14.32 -6.71 -23.97
N LEU A 37 -13.38 -7.56 -23.54
CA LEU A 37 -12.09 -7.13 -22.99
C LEU A 37 -11.23 -6.31 -23.97
N SER A 38 -11.51 -6.44 -25.27
CA SER A 38 -10.86 -5.67 -26.35
C SER A 38 -11.61 -4.37 -26.69
N SER A 39 -12.68 -4.02 -25.97
CA SER A 39 -13.42 -2.77 -26.19
C SER A 39 -12.52 -1.54 -25.99
N GLN A 40 -12.88 -0.45 -26.65
CA GLN A 40 -12.24 0.85 -26.40
C GLN A 40 -12.80 1.52 -25.14
N PHE A 41 -14.00 1.13 -24.71
CA PHE A 41 -14.65 1.63 -23.52
C PHE A 41 -14.22 0.79 -22.33
N ILE A 42 -13.89 1.46 -21.22
CA ILE A 42 -13.28 0.79 -20.09
C ILE A 42 -14.32 0.04 -19.25
N GLU A 43 -15.54 0.57 -19.19
CA GLU A 43 -16.72 -0.01 -18.52
C GLU A 43 -17.05 -1.38 -19.10
N ASP A 44 -17.10 -1.51 -20.44
CA ASP A 44 -17.35 -2.79 -21.11
C ASP A 44 -16.32 -3.87 -20.73
N ARG A 45 -15.08 -3.45 -20.48
CA ARG A 45 -13.97 -4.35 -20.13
C ARG A 45 -14.04 -4.75 -18.66
N GLU A 46 -14.44 -3.84 -17.77
CA GLU A 46 -14.71 -4.15 -16.37
C GLU A 46 -15.87 -5.15 -16.26
N ASP A 47 -17.00 -4.89 -16.91
CA ASP A 47 -18.14 -5.81 -16.94
C ASP A 47 -17.74 -7.20 -17.48
N ALA A 48 -16.88 -7.23 -18.50
CA ALA A 48 -16.35 -8.48 -19.03
C ALA A 48 -15.48 -9.24 -18.02
N LEU A 49 -14.64 -8.56 -17.23
CA LEU A 49 -13.86 -9.20 -16.16
C LEU A 49 -14.75 -9.72 -15.04
N GLN A 50 -15.81 -8.99 -14.67
CA GLN A 50 -16.78 -9.44 -13.69
C GLN A 50 -17.48 -10.72 -14.18
N ASP A 51 -17.92 -10.74 -15.44
CA ASP A 51 -18.56 -11.90 -16.05
C ASP A 51 -17.61 -13.09 -16.16
N ALA A 52 -16.30 -12.87 -16.29
CA ALA A 52 -15.29 -13.93 -16.34
C ALA A 52 -15.30 -14.81 -15.10
N LEU A 53 -15.70 -14.30 -13.93
CA LEU A 53 -15.85 -15.10 -12.71
C LEU A 53 -16.80 -16.29 -12.88
N GLN A 54 -17.73 -16.22 -13.83
CA GLN A 54 -18.70 -17.27 -14.09
C GLN A 54 -18.10 -18.47 -14.84
N TYR A 55 -16.90 -18.34 -15.42
CA TYR A 55 -16.33 -19.30 -16.38
C TYR A 55 -15.18 -20.16 -15.83
N GLY A 56 -15.09 -20.31 -14.50
CA GLY A 56 -14.10 -21.21 -13.87
C GLY A 56 -12.66 -20.84 -14.20
N GLU A 57 -11.82 -21.83 -14.48
CA GLU A 57 -10.37 -21.65 -14.73
C GLU A 57 -10.08 -20.71 -15.90
N SER A 58 -10.77 -20.88 -17.05
CA SER A 58 -10.56 -20.02 -18.22
C SER A 58 -10.95 -18.56 -17.97
N GLY A 59 -11.96 -18.33 -17.14
CA GLY A 59 -12.33 -16.99 -16.69
C GLY A 59 -11.30 -16.39 -15.73
N LEU A 60 -10.83 -17.20 -14.77
CA LEU A 60 -9.81 -16.81 -13.81
C LEU A 60 -8.49 -16.42 -14.50
N ASP A 61 -8.10 -17.13 -15.56
CA ASP A 61 -6.92 -16.81 -16.37
C ASP A 61 -7.04 -15.44 -17.06
N LEU A 62 -8.23 -15.07 -17.55
CA LEU A 62 -8.44 -13.73 -18.14
C LEU A 62 -8.31 -12.63 -17.09
N ILE A 63 -8.80 -12.87 -15.86
CA ILE A 63 -8.65 -11.92 -14.75
C ILE A 63 -7.18 -11.81 -14.36
N ILE A 64 -6.44 -12.92 -14.28
CA ILE A 64 -4.99 -12.91 -14.00
C ILE A 64 -4.23 -12.16 -15.12
N GLN A 65 -4.57 -12.37 -16.39
CA GLN A 65 -3.97 -11.63 -17.50
C GLN A 65 -4.21 -10.12 -17.41
N ALA A 66 -5.40 -9.71 -16.95
CA ALA A 66 -5.74 -8.30 -16.78
C ALA A 66 -4.90 -7.58 -15.70
N LEU A 67 -4.19 -8.31 -14.83
CA LEU A 67 -3.16 -7.73 -13.96
C LEU A 67 -2.01 -7.09 -14.75
N GLN A 68 -1.78 -7.48 -16.00
CA GLN A 68 -0.77 -6.89 -16.87
C GLN A 68 -1.37 -5.91 -17.90
N ASP A 69 -2.62 -5.50 -17.72
CA ASP A 69 -3.27 -4.59 -18.66
C ASP A 69 -2.58 -3.22 -18.70
N LYS A 70 -2.65 -2.52 -19.84
CA LYS A 70 -2.14 -1.14 -19.95
C LYS A 70 -2.89 -0.16 -19.06
N SER A 71 -4.19 -0.38 -18.83
CA SER A 71 -5.03 0.47 -17.99
C SER A 71 -4.87 0.10 -16.51
N GLY A 72 -4.48 1.09 -15.69
CA GLY A 72 -4.40 0.89 -14.24
C GLY A 72 -5.75 0.62 -13.59
N ARG A 73 -6.84 1.21 -14.10
CA ARG A 73 -8.22 0.89 -13.67
C ARG A 73 -8.56 -0.60 -13.87
N LEU A 74 -8.25 -1.19 -15.02
CA LEU A 74 -8.47 -2.64 -15.28
C LEU A 74 -7.57 -3.54 -14.43
N ARG A 75 -6.29 -3.17 -14.31
CA ARG A 75 -5.33 -3.83 -13.41
C ARG A 75 -5.83 -3.89 -11.96
N ARG A 76 -6.42 -2.80 -11.46
CA ARG A 76 -7.01 -2.71 -10.11
C ARG A 76 -8.28 -3.54 -9.98
N TYR A 77 -9.17 -3.44 -10.96
CA TYR A 77 -10.42 -4.19 -10.96
C TYR A 77 -10.14 -5.70 -10.92
N ALA A 78 -9.23 -6.18 -11.77
CA ALA A 78 -8.74 -7.56 -11.75
C ALA A 78 -8.18 -7.98 -10.38
N CYS A 79 -7.36 -7.12 -9.75
CA CYS A 79 -6.81 -7.39 -8.42
C CYS A 79 -7.91 -7.55 -7.36
N VAL A 80 -8.95 -6.71 -7.37
CA VAL A 80 -10.10 -6.82 -6.46
C VAL A 80 -10.80 -8.16 -6.65
N LEU A 81 -11.12 -8.53 -7.90
CA LEU A 81 -11.78 -9.81 -8.18
C LEU A 81 -10.97 -11.01 -7.69
N LEU A 82 -9.65 -11.04 -7.95
CA LEU A 82 -8.77 -12.15 -7.53
C LEU A 82 -8.62 -12.26 -6.02
N SER A 83 -8.65 -11.13 -5.32
CA SER A 83 -8.39 -11.11 -3.89
C SER A 83 -9.55 -11.64 -3.03
N GLU A 84 -10.70 -11.90 -3.64
CA GLU A 84 -11.85 -12.60 -3.04
C GLU A 84 -11.82 -14.10 -3.34
N ARG A 85 -10.77 -14.57 -4.03
CA ARG A 85 -10.57 -15.95 -4.45
C ARG A 85 -9.58 -16.67 -3.54
N ASN A 86 -9.72 -17.99 -3.45
CA ASN A 86 -8.86 -18.86 -2.65
C ASN A 86 -8.09 -19.87 -3.52
N GLU A 87 -8.27 -19.81 -4.83
CA GLU A 87 -7.61 -20.69 -5.79
C GLU A 87 -6.08 -20.46 -5.79
N PRO A 88 -5.25 -21.52 -5.83
CA PRO A 88 -3.79 -21.40 -5.79
C PRO A 88 -3.21 -20.47 -6.87
N GLN A 89 -3.78 -20.49 -8.08
CA GLN A 89 -3.35 -19.61 -9.17
C GLN A 89 -3.69 -18.13 -8.92
N ALA A 90 -4.81 -17.83 -8.26
CA ALA A 90 -5.14 -16.46 -7.87
C ALA A 90 -4.19 -15.97 -6.77
N ILE A 91 -3.91 -16.80 -5.76
CA ILE A 91 -2.96 -16.50 -4.70
C ILE A 91 -1.56 -16.27 -5.27
N ALA A 92 -1.07 -17.17 -6.12
CA ALA A 92 0.25 -17.06 -6.75
C ALA A 92 0.34 -15.83 -7.68
N ALA A 93 -0.73 -15.55 -8.45
CA ALA A 93 -0.81 -14.36 -9.27
C ALA A 93 -0.73 -13.08 -8.43
N LEU A 94 -1.47 -13.01 -7.31
CA LEU A 94 -1.45 -11.89 -6.39
C LEU A 94 -0.13 -11.74 -5.61
N GLN A 95 0.54 -12.84 -5.27
CA GLN A 95 1.88 -12.82 -4.67
C GLN A 95 2.92 -12.28 -5.67
N SER A 96 2.76 -12.61 -6.95
CA SER A 96 3.64 -12.16 -8.03
C SER A 96 3.31 -10.76 -8.53
N TYR A 97 2.04 -10.35 -8.41
CA TYR A 97 1.52 -9.07 -8.84
C TYR A 97 1.76 -8.01 -7.77
N LYS A 98 2.76 -7.17 -8.02
CA LYS A 98 3.25 -6.17 -7.07
C LYS A 98 3.00 -4.74 -7.55
N PRO A 99 1.76 -4.20 -7.41
CA PRO A 99 1.55 -2.75 -7.39
C PRO A 99 0.97 -2.28 -6.05
N TRP A 100 1.41 -2.88 -4.93
CA TRP A 100 1.11 -2.52 -3.52
C TRP A 100 -0.38 -2.25 -3.25
N PHE A 101 -1.13 -3.34 -3.30
CA PHE A 101 -2.39 -3.65 -2.63
C PHE A 101 -3.19 -2.49 -2.03
N LEU A 102 -3.87 -1.82 -2.95
CA LEU A 102 -5.08 -1.10 -2.70
C LEU A 102 -6.10 -1.91 -1.88
N LYS A 103 -6.16 -3.26 -1.93
CA LYS A 103 -7.08 -4.00 -1.04
C LYS A 103 -6.64 -4.08 0.42
N GLU A 104 -5.35 -4.24 0.73
CA GLU A 104 -4.89 -4.20 2.12
C GLU A 104 -5.05 -2.79 2.70
N ARG A 105 -4.76 -1.77 1.88
CA ARG A 105 -5.00 -0.36 2.20
C ARG A 105 -6.48 0.00 2.33
N TRP A 106 -7.33 -0.45 1.41
CA TRP A 106 -8.78 -0.25 1.45
C TRP A 106 -9.46 -1.03 2.57
N GLU A 107 -8.98 -2.22 2.93
CA GLU A 107 -9.52 -2.96 4.09
C GLU A 107 -9.01 -2.38 5.42
N LEU A 108 -7.85 -1.72 5.43
CA LEU A 108 -7.44 -0.83 6.53
C LEU A 108 -8.40 0.38 6.59
N GLU A 109 -8.60 1.10 5.49
CA GLU A 109 -9.48 2.29 5.40
C GLU A 109 -10.95 1.97 5.75
N LYS A 110 -11.54 0.90 5.22
CA LYS A 110 -12.89 0.42 5.57
C LYS A 110 -13.07 0.07 7.05
N ARG A 111 -11.99 -0.31 7.74
CA ARG A 111 -12.01 -0.62 9.18
C ARG A 111 -11.74 0.60 10.04
N ILE A 112 -11.20 1.67 9.48
CA ILE A 112 -10.92 2.93 10.16
C ILE A 112 -12.17 3.82 10.00
N GLY A 113 -13.26 3.41 10.63
CA GLY A 113 -14.27 4.37 11.04
C GLY A 113 -13.74 5.06 12.29
N SER A 114 -13.04 6.19 12.13
CA SER A 114 -12.47 7.00 13.20
C SER A 114 -11.50 6.26 14.15
N THR A 115 -10.29 6.80 14.30
CA THR A 115 -9.23 6.41 15.27
C THR A 115 -8.48 5.08 15.06
N ILE A 116 -7.22 5.25 14.64
CA ILE A 116 -6.01 4.73 15.32
C ILE A 116 -5.53 3.31 14.94
N ILE A 117 -4.21 3.13 14.94
CA ILE A 117 -3.43 1.88 14.85
C ILE A 117 -3.78 0.99 16.06
N ARG A 118 -5.04 0.57 16.19
CA ARG A 118 -5.59 -0.15 17.35
C ARG A 118 -5.28 -1.63 17.33
N TRP A 119 -4.89 -2.14 16.17
CA TRP A 119 -4.73 -3.56 15.92
C TRP A 119 -3.46 -3.79 15.15
N HIS A 120 -2.75 -4.86 15.50
CA HIS A 120 -1.67 -5.36 14.68
C HIS A 120 -2.13 -5.68 13.26
N SER A 121 -1.18 -5.59 12.35
CA SER A 121 -1.39 -5.91 10.95
C SER A 121 -1.72 -7.40 10.81
N LYS A 122 -2.84 -7.69 10.14
CA LYS A 122 -3.26 -9.06 9.79
C LYS A 122 -2.72 -9.53 8.45
N LYS A 123 -2.26 -8.57 7.64
CA LYS A 123 -1.62 -8.79 6.36
C LYS A 123 -0.46 -7.83 6.19
N PHE A 124 0.58 -8.28 5.51
CA PHE A 124 1.73 -7.45 5.14
C PHE A 124 2.33 -8.02 3.85
N ALA A 125 2.58 -7.15 2.87
CA ALA A 125 3.18 -7.54 1.59
C ALA A 125 2.46 -8.73 0.92
N ASN A 126 1.12 -8.72 0.89
CA ASN A 126 0.28 -9.77 0.30
C ASN A 126 0.35 -11.13 1.02
N ARG A 127 0.84 -11.14 2.25
CA ARG A 127 0.99 -12.34 3.09
C ARG A 127 0.11 -12.21 4.31
N LYS A 128 -0.37 -13.34 4.81
CA LYS A 128 -1.02 -13.39 6.12
C LYS A 128 0.03 -13.11 7.18
N VAL A 129 -0.27 -12.28 8.16
CA VAL A 129 0.61 -12.07 9.31
C VAL A 129 0.22 -13.04 10.41
N GLU A 130 1.19 -13.79 10.92
CA GLU A 130 1.01 -14.75 12.01
C GLU A 130 2.14 -14.58 13.03
N GLU A 131 1.81 -14.63 14.32
CA GLU A 131 2.84 -14.66 15.37
C GLU A 131 3.67 -15.94 15.23
N TYR A 132 4.99 -15.80 15.33
CA TYR A 132 5.89 -16.95 15.32
C TYR A 132 5.76 -17.74 16.63
N ASP A 133 5.38 -19.01 16.51
CA ASP A 133 5.35 -19.97 17.61
C ASP A 133 6.49 -20.99 17.42
N PRO A 134 7.53 -21.00 18.28
CA PRO A 134 8.64 -21.94 18.19
C PRO A 134 8.23 -23.42 18.33
N GLN A 135 7.07 -23.72 18.90
CA GLN A 135 6.57 -25.10 18.98
C GLN A 135 6.01 -25.60 17.64
N VAL A 136 5.55 -24.67 16.80
CA VAL A 136 5.00 -24.96 15.46
C VAL A 136 6.10 -24.84 14.41
N GLY A 137 7.00 -23.86 14.55
CA GLY A 137 8.03 -23.54 13.57
C GLY A 137 7.49 -22.90 12.29
N ILE A 138 8.28 -22.93 11.23
CA ILE A 138 7.94 -22.35 9.93
C ILE A 138 7.12 -23.37 9.12
N THR A 139 5.88 -23.02 8.80
CA THR A 139 4.92 -23.85 8.06
C THR A 139 4.67 -23.36 6.63
N ASP A 140 4.67 -22.05 6.40
CA ASP A 140 4.48 -21.40 5.09
C ASP A 140 5.46 -20.22 4.93
N PRO A 141 6.72 -20.48 4.52
CA PRO A 141 7.75 -19.44 4.45
C PRO A 141 7.48 -18.35 3.38
N ILE A 142 6.56 -18.58 2.44
CA ILE A 142 6.29 -17.68 1.31
C ILE A 142 4.98 -16.92 1.52
N GLY A 143 3.91 -17.60 1.94
CA GLY A 143 2.58 -17.03 2.12
C GLY A 143 2.34 -16.36 3.47
N THR A 144 3.23 -16.59 4.44
CA THR A 144 3.16 -16.00 5.79
C THR A 144 4.26 -14.95 6.01
N ALA A 145 3.87 -13.84 6.62
CA ALA A 145 4.79 -12.88 7.23
C ALA A 145 4.84 -13.16 8.72
N TYR A 146 5.95 -13.72 9.20
CA TYR A 146 6.11 -14.11 10.60
C TYR A 146 6.34 -12.88 11.47
N ALA A 147 5.47 -12.71 12.46
CA ALA A 147 5.48 -11.60 13.40
C ALA A 147 6.23 -11.96 14.69
N PHE A 148 6.96 -10.98 15.19
CA PHE A 148 7.66 -11.01 16.45
C PHE A 148 7.25 -9.79 17.26
N ARG A 149 6.38 -10.01 18.23
CA ARG A 149 5.82 -8.98 19.11
C ARG A 149 5.88 -9.46 20.56
N THR A 150 5.97 -8.53 21.49
CA THR A 150 5.89 -8.80 22.93
C THR A 150 4.71 -8.01 23.50
N ASP A 151 4.00 -8.62 24.44
CA ASP A 151 2.96 -7.92 25.19
C ASP A 151 3.63 -7.07 26.27
N ARG A 152 3.05 -5.90 26.57
CA ARG A 152 3.55 -4.96 27.58
C ARG A 152 3.77 -5.60 28.97
N ASP A 153 3.01 -6.64 29.29
CA ASP A 153 3.05 -7.38 30.56
C ASP A 153 3.66 -8.79 30.44
N GLY A 154 4.25 -9.13 29.28
CA GLY A 154 4.79 -10.45 29.00
C GLY A 154 6.26 -10.62 29.42
N ASP A 155 6.60 -11.82 29.90
CA ASP A 155 7.99 -12.26 30.13
C ASP A 155 8.67 -12.77 28.85
N ASP A 156 7.98 -12.71 27.71
CA ASP A 156 8.42 -13.25 26.42
C ASP A 156 9.47 -12.33 25.77
N PHE A 157 10.71 -12.80 25.72
CA PHE A 157 11.81 -12.13 25.02
C PHE A 157 11.78 -12.49 23.53
N ILE A 158 11.57 -11.49 22.67
CA ILE A 158 11.62 -11.66 21.21
C ILE A 158 12.96 -12.24 20.75
N ALA A 159 14.06 -11.88 21.41
CA ALA A 159 15.39 -12.38 21.09
C ALA A 159 15.47 -13.92 21.12
N ASP A 160 14.81 -14.57 22.08
CA ASP A 160 14.82 -16.04 22.20
C ASP A 160 14.00 -16.68 21.08
N LYS A 161 12.83 -16.12 20.74
CA LYS A 161 12.01 -16.57 19.61
C LYS A 161 12.76 -16.42 18.29
N LEU A 162 13.52 -15.35 18.13
CA LEU A 162 14.35 -15.12 16.94
C LEU A 162 15.53 -16.09 16.85
N ALA A 163 16.17 -16.43 17.97
CA ALA A 163 17.19 -17.47 17.98
C ALA A 163 16.61 -18.81 17.51
N LEU A 164 15.43 -19.18 18.01
CA LEU A 164 14.71 -20.39 17.60
C LEU A 164 14.25 -20.35 16.14
N LEU A 165 13.89 -19.18 15.59
CA LEU A 165 13.61 -19.00 14.17
C LEU A 165 14.82 -19.38 13.32
N LEU A 166 16.03 -18.94 13.72
CA LEU A 166 17.26 -19.21 12.96
C LEU A 166 17.68 -20.68 12.97
N GLU A 167 17.19 -21.46 13.93
CA GLU A 167 17.41 -22.92 13.99
C GLU A 167 16.44 -23.70 13.08
N ASP A 168 15.35 -23.08 12.63
CA ASP A 168 14.36 -23.75 11.80
C ASP A 168 14.94 -24.07 10.40
N PRO A 169 14.85 -25.32 9.92
CA PRO A 169 15.41 -25.73 8.63
C PRO A 169 14.82 -25.00 7.42
N GLN A 170 13.68 -24.31 7.57
CA GLN A 170 13.03 -23.53 6.51
C GLN A 170 13.35 -22.04 6.56
N VAL A 171 14.17 -21.55 7.50
CA VAL A 171 14.46 -20.12 7.68
C VAL A 171 14.97 -19.45 6.41
N CYS A 172 15.79 -20.15 5.62
CA CYS A 172 16.33 -19.65 4.36
C CYS A 172 15.28 -19.38 3.28
N LYS A 173 14.06 -19.92 3.42
CA LYS A 173 12.95 -19.71 2.50
C LYS A 173 12.05 -18.54 2.91
N VAL A 174 12.12 -18.06 4.14
CA VAL A 174 11.24 -17.02 4.68
C VAL A 174 11.33 -15.75 3.85
N GLU A 175 10.18 -15.24 3.42
CA GLU A 175 10.10 -14.06 2.57
C GLU A 175 9.71 -12.77 3.30
N ALA A 176 9.06 -12.86 4.47
CA ALA A 176 8.57 -11.68 5.17
C ALA A 176 8.64 -11.81 6.69
N LEU A 177 9.09 -10.72 7.32
CA LEU A 177 9.15 -10.58 8.77
C LEU A 177 8.46 -9.28 9.21
N VAL A 178 7.75 -9.35 10.33
CA VAL A 178 7.08 -8.23 10.99
C VAL A 178 7.57 -8.11 12.42
N PHE A 179 7.93 -6.91 12.84
CA PHE A 179 8.45 -6.65 14.18
C PHE A 179 7.56 -5.61 14.87
N GLY A 180 6.99 -5.97 16.02
CA GLY A 180 6.24 -5.07 16.89
C GLY A 180 7.13 -4.48 17.99
N MET A 181 6.58 -4.30 19.20
CA MET A 181 7.37 -3.92 20.36
C MET A 181 8.44 -4.98 20.62
N TRP A 182 9.70 -4.57 20.81
CA TRP A 182 10.82 -5.47 21.07
C TRP A 182 10.96 -5.88 22.54
N HIS A 183 10.64 -4.94 23.44
CA HIS A 183 10.76 -5.12 24.88
C HIS A 183 9.64 -4.36 25.60
N SER A 184 9.21 -4.86 26.76
CA SER A 184 8.14 -4.28 27.58
C SER A 184 8.53 -2.94 28.21
N ASP A 185 9.82 -2.74 28.49
CA ASP A 185 10.35 -1.44 28.92
C ASP A 185 10.51 -0.49 27.74
N VAL A 186 9.40 0.21 27.42
CA VAL A 186 9.25 1.19 26.33
C VAL A 186 10.24 2.37 26.41
N PHE A 187 10.98 2.48 27.52
CA PHE A 187 11.96 3.52 27.77
C PHE A 187 13.40 3.15 27.38
N GLU A 188 13.69 1.90 27.03
CA GLU A 188 14.98 1.52 26.44
C GLU A 188 14.99 1.85 24.94
N SER A 189 15.70 2.92 24.60
CA SER A 189 15.76 3.59 23.29
C SER A 189 16.26 2.78 22.09
N ASP A 190 16.51 1.47 22.26
CA ASP A 190 17.32 0.67 21.32
C ASP A 190 16.53 -0.45 20.62
N SER A 191 15.20 -0.50 20.78
CA SER A 191 14.33 -1.54 20.20
C SER A 191 14.49 -1.71 18.69
N SER A 192 14.53 -0.59 17.94
CA SER A 192 14.76 -0.59 16.50
C SER A 192 16.17 -1.02 16.11
N GLN A 193 17.18 -0.61 16.90
CA GLN A 193 18.57 -1.00 16.66
C GLN A 193 18.78 -2.50 16.88
N ASN A 194 18.09 -3.11 17.86
CA ASN A 194 18.14 -4.55 18.07
C ASN A 194 17.53 -5.34 16.91
N ILE A 195 16.41 -4.85 16.36
CA ILE A 195 15.80 -5.42 15.14
C ILE A 195 16.79 -5.34 13.96
N VAL A 196 17.38 -4.16 13.73
CA VAL A 196 18.37 -3.95 12.66
C VAL A 196 19.57 -4.87 12.86
N ASN A 197 20.14 -4.95 14.06
CA ASN A 197 21.29 -5.79 14.38
C ASN A 197 20.97 -7.27 14.13
N PHE A 198 19.81 -7.74 14.58
CA PHE A 198 19.37 -9.11 14.31
C PHE A 198 19.30 -9.39 12.80
N LEU A 199 18.64 -8.50 12.05
CA LEU A 199 18.49 -8.64 10.61
C LEU A 199 19.85 -8.68 9.91
N VAL A 200 20.77 -7.77 10.23
CA VAL A 200 22.12 -7.74 9.63
C VAL A 200 22.93 -8.99 9.99
N ASN A 201 22.88 -9.42 11.25
CA ASN A 201 23.63 -10.60 11.72
C ASN A 201 23.07 -11.93 11.17
N SER A 202 21.83 -11.92 10.70
CA SER A 202 21.13 -13.12 10.19
C SER A 202 21.06 -13.17 8.66
N GLN A 203 21.76 -12.28 7.96
CA GLN A 203 21.68 -12.12 6.50
C GLN A 203 22.04 -13.41 5.73
N ASP A 204 22.96 -14.21 6.28
CA ASP A 204 23.41 -15.46 5.66
C ASP A 204 22.39 -16.61 5.85
N GLN A 205 21.47 -16.47 6.81
CA GLN A 205 20.40 -17.43 7.09
C GLN A 205 19.09 -17.02 6.44
N LEU A 206 18.73 -15.73 6.46
CA LEU A 206 17.47 -15.19 5.93
C LEU A 206 17.59 -14.83 4.43
N THR A 207 18.16 -15.74 3.63
CA THR A 207 18.61 -15.45 2.27
C THR A 207 17.51 -15.09 1.25
N ASN A 208 16.25 -15.42 1.54
CA ASN A 208 15.09 -15.16 0.66
C ASN A 208 14.18 -14.02 1.17
N LEU A 209 14.64 -13.24 2.15
CA LEU A 209 13.84 -12.14 2.72
C LEU A 209 13.56 -11.05 1.67
N LYS A 210 12.27 -10.73 1.49
CA LYS A 210 11.77 -9.78 0.48
C LYS A 210 10.96 -8.63 1.08
N ALA A 211 10.38 -8.81 2.27
CA ALA A 211 9.58 -7.78 2.91
C ALA A 211 9.87 -7.69 4.41
N VAL A 212 10.07 -6.48 4.91
CA VAL A 212 10.28 -6.23 6.34
C VAL A 212 9.37 -5.09 6.79
N PHE A 213 8.66 -5.31 7.89
CA PHE A 213 7.93 -4.27 8.61
C PHE A 213 8.52 -4.12 10.01
N ILE A 214 9.10 -2.95 10.28
CA ILE A 214 9.60 -2.54 11.59
C ILE A 214 8.59 -1.58 12.25
N GLY A 215 8.11 -1.94 13.43
CA GLY A 215 7.23 -1.10 14.24
C GLY A 215 5.75 -1.39 14.07
N ASP A 216 5.33 -2.65 13.90
CA ASP A 216 3.90 -3.01 13.97
C ASP A 216 3.36 -2.98 15.41
N VAL A 217 3.39 -1.77 15.97
CA VAL A 217 2.99 -1.40 17.33
C VAL A 217 1.67 -0.66 17.24
N THR A 218 0.80 -0.92 18.22
CA THR A 218 -0.51 -0.31 18.40
C THR A 218 -0.46 0.85 19.41
N ASP A 219 -1.43 1.75 19.38
CA ASP A 219 -1.44 2.90 20.30
C ASP A 219 -1.61 2.49 21.78
N ASN A 220 -2.18 1.31 22.05
CA ASN A 220 -2.28 0.79 23.42
C ASN A 220 -0.92 0.34 23.97
N GLU A 221 -0.02 -0.05 23.07
CA GLU A 221 1.32 -0.54 23.35
C GLU A 221 2.30 0.63 23.50
N SER A 222 2.39 1.48 22.47
CA SER A 222 3.19 2.69 22.48
C SER A 222 2.66 3.70 21.47
N MET A 223 2.66 4.97 21.86
CA MET A 223 2.36 6.11 21.00
C MET A 223 3.40 6.19 19.86
N ILE A 224 2.96 6.36 18.60
CA ILE A 224 3.86 6.39 17.45
C ILE A 224 4.93 7.48 17.62
N SER A 225 4.56 8.62 18.20
CA SER A 225 5.44 9.76 18.50
C SER A 225 6.60 9.41 19.46
N GLN A 226 6.44 8.40 20.31
CA GLN A 226 7.44 7.97 21.30
C GLN A 226 8.42 6.93 20.74
N MET A 227 8.11 6.32 19.60
CA MET A 227 8.96 5.32 18.97
C MET A 227 10.15 5.98 18.27
N SER A 228 11.36 5.50 18.53
CA SER A 228 12.58 6.00 17.88
C SER A 228 13.17 4.96 16.93
N HIS A 229 13.41 5.36 15.68
CA HIS A 229 14.07 4.53 14.67
C HIS A 229 15.34 5.20 14.18
N ASN A 230 16.46 4.50 14.31
CA ASN A 230 17.75 4.97 13.83
C ASN A 230 18.43 3.87 13.00
N TYR A 231 19.21 4.31 12.01
CA TYR A 231 20.13 3.49 11.22
C TYR A 231 19.47 2.28 10.54
N ILE A 232 18.48 2.50 9.68
CA ILE A 232 17.77 1.44 8.95
C ILE A 232 18.50 0.99 7.67
N SER A 233 19.31 1.86 7.05
CA SER A 233 20.08 1.54 5.83
C SER A 233 20.85 0.21 5.84
N PRO A 234 21.46 -0.25 6.95
CA PRO A 234 22.13 -1.56 7.00
C PRO A 234 21.22 -2.74 6.64
N VAL A 235 19.90 -2.65 6.86
CA VAL A 235 18.95 -3.68 6.43
C VAL A 235 18.89 -3.75 4.90
N LEU A 236 18.90 -2.61 4.21
CA LEU A 236 18.92 -2.57 2.75
C LEU A 236 20.25 -3.08 2.19
N GLU A 237 21.37 -2.86 2.88
CA GLU A 237 22.67 -3.41 2.46
C GLU A 237 22.74 -4.93 2.66
N ALA A 238 22.19 -5.46 3.76
CA ALA A 238 22.19 -6.88 4.10
C ALA A 238 21.28 -7.72 3.19
N TYR A 239 20.20 -7.12 2.66
CA TYR A 239 19.18 -7.84 1.89
C TYR A 239 19.02 -7.26 0.47
N PRO A 240 19.91 -7.56 -0.48
CA PRO A 240 19.88 -6.97 -1.83
C PRO A 240 18.64 -7.35 -2.67
N ASN A 241 17.90 -8.37 -2.24
CA ASN A 241 16.63 -8.79 -2.85
C ASN A 241 15.40 -8.22 -2.12
N LEU A 242 15.57 -7.33 -1.14
CA LEU A 242 14.45 -6.72 -0.42
C LEU A 242 13.62 -5.85 -1.36
N GLU A 243 12.31 -6.05 -1.35
CA GLU A 243 11.37 -5.37 -2.23
C GLU A 243 10.46 -4.40 -1.48
N ILE A 244 10.17 -4.66 -0.19
CA ILE A 244 9.25 -3.86 0.60
C ILE A 244 9.88 -3.58 1.97
N LEU A 245 9.98 -2.30 2.30
CA LEU A 245 10.38 -1.84 3.62
C LEU A 245 9.29 -0.92 4.17
N LYS A 246 8.69 -1.31 5.29
CA LYS A 246 7.76 -0.49 6.06
C LYS A 246 8.35 -0.16 7.42
N ILE A 247 8.28 1.10 7.81
CA ILE A 247 8.78 1.60 9.08
C ILE A 247 7.67 2.45 9.71
N ARG A 248 7.33 2.19 10.98
CA ARG A 248 6.39 2.99 11.75
C ARG A 248 7.04 3.48 13.03
N GLY A 249 7.18 4.79 13.21
CA GLY A 249 7.61 5.45 14.44
C GLY A 249 7.95 6.94 14.29
N GLY A 250 8.01 7.66 15.41
CA GLY A 250 7.95 9.11 15.46
C GLY A 250 9.30 9.84 15.42
N ASN A 251 10.37 9.29 15.98
CA ASN A 251 11.64 10.00 16.08
C ASN A 251 12.69 9.43 15.10
N THR A 252 12.92 10.16 14.01
CA THR A 252 13.55 9.64 12.79
C THR A 252 14.86 10.34 12.40
N HIS A 253 15.58 10.94 13.36
CA HIS A 253 16.74 11.82 13.10
C HIS A 253 17.85 11.23 12.20
N ARG A 254 18.03 9.91 12.18
CA ARG A 254 19.08 9.22 11.41
C ARG A 254 18.59 7.93 10.78
N MET A 255 17.48 8.01 10.04
CA MET A 255 16.86 6.83 9.46
C MET A 255 17.72 6.22 8.34
N PHE A 256 18.26 7.05 7.44
CA PHE A 256 19.00 6.57 6.27
C PHE A 256 20.36 7.24 6.07
N ASN A 257 21.30 6.44 5.56
CA ASN A 257 22.52 6.89 4.91
C ASN A 257 22.39 6.71 3.38
N PRO A 258 23.14 7.49 2.58
CA PRO A 258 23.12 7.36 1.12
C PRO A 258 23.54 5.96 0.67
N ILE A 259 22.60 5.22 0.07
CA ILE A 259 22.83 3.89 -0.48
C ILE A 259 22.02 3.71 -1.77
N ARG A 260 22.41 2.71 -2.56
CA ARG A 260 21.68 2.30 -3.76
C ARG A 260 21.07 0.92 -3.56
N HIS A 261 19.77 0.78 -3.81
CA HIS A 261 19.07 -0.50 -3.70
C HIS A 261 18.28 -0.82 -4.97
N GLU A 262 18.70 -1.87 -5.70
CA GLU A 262 18.20 -2.17 -7.04
C GLU A 262 16.82 -2.83 -7.07
N LYS A 263 16.35 -3.36 -5.93
CA LYS A 263 15.14 -4.19 -5.87
C LYS A 263 14.02 -3.62 -5.00
N LEU A 264 14.26 -2.51 -4.29
CA LEU A 264 13.25 -1.96 -3.38
C LEU A 264 12.15 -1.30 -4.21
N LYS A 265 10.94 -1.84 -4.12
CA LYS A 265 9.76 -1.39 -4.86
C LYS A 265 8.83 -0.52 -4.05
N ALA A 266 8.75 -0.76 -2.74
CA ALA A 266 7.93 0.03 -1.83
C ALA A 266 8.70 0.45 -0.59
N LEU A 267 8.60 1.75 -0.28
CA LEU A 267 9.08 2.33 0.96
C LEU A 267 7.93 3.08 1.63
N ILE A 268 7.59 2.66 2.84
CA ILE A 268 6.48 3.22 3.63
C ILE A 268 7.04 3.70 4.96
N ILE A 269 6.84 4.98 5.27
CA ILE A 269 7.32 5.63 6.48
C ILE A 269 6.12 6.26 7.19
N GLU A 270 5.67 5.63 8.27
CA GLU A 270 4.58 6.11 9.12
C GLU A 270 5.18 6.84 10.34
N THR A 271 4.85 8.13 10.52
CA THR A 271 5.36 8.97 11.61
C THR A 271 4.25 9.87 12.15
N GLY A 272 4.35 10.23 13.43
CA GLY A 272 3.53 11.29 14.05
C GLY A 272 4.02 12.71 13.72
N GLY A 273 5.29 12.85 13.28
CA GLY A 273 5.90 14.12 12.90
C GLY A 273 7.24 13.92 12.17
N LEU A 274 7.27 14.11 10.86
CA LEU A 274 8.46 13.89 10.04
C LEU A 274 9.44 15.06 10.16
N ARG A 275 10.71 14.74 10.41
CA ARG A 275 11.77 15.74 10.46
C ARG A 275 12.34 16.02 9.06
N GLN A 276 12.69 17.28 8.80
CA GLN A 276 13.33 17.73 7.57
C GLN A 276 14.58 16.91 7.25
N GLU A 277 15.40 16.59 8.26
CA GLU A 277 16.61 15.79 8.09
C GLU A 277 16.32 14.38 7.55
N SER A 278 15.23 13.76 7.98
CA SER A 278 14.80 12.43 7.53
C SER A 278 14.36 12.46 6.07
N LEU A 279 13.70 13.54 5.64
CA LEU A 279 13.32 13.76 4.26
C LEU A 279 14.55 13.97 3.34
N LEU A 280 15.55 14.73 3.80
CA LEU A 280 16.82 14.87 3.09
C LEU A 280 17.59 13.54 2.98
N GLN A 281 17.56 12.72 4.04
CA GLN A 281 18.14 11.38 4.02
C GLN A 281 17.43 10.47 3.01
N LEU A 282 16.10 10.52 2.94
CA LEU A 282 15.32 9.81 1.92
C LEU A 282 15.75 10.21 0.50
N TYR A 283 15.95 11.50 0.23
CA TYR A 283 16.37 11.99 -1.09
C TYR A 283 17.80 11.57 -1.46
N SER A 284 18.62 11.19 -0.49
CA SER A 284 19.96 10.67 -0.73
C SER A 284 19.98 9.20 -1.17
N LEU A 285 18.85 8.49 -1.06
CA LEU A 285 18.71 7.11 -1.50
C LEU A 285 18.60 7.02 -3.03
N GLN A 286 19.27 6.03 -3.61
CA GLN A 286 19.11 5.68 -5.02
C GLN A 286 18.27 4.42 -5.14
N LEU A 287 16.97 4.60 -5.38
CA LEU A 287 15.99 3.52 -5.45
C LEU A 287 15.39 3.43 -6.86
N PRO A 288 16.15 2.94 -7.86
CA PRO A 288 15.71 2.94 -9.26
C PRO A 288 14.47 2.06 -9.51
N ALA A 289 14.22 1.06 -8.68
CA ALA A 289 13.06 0.19 -8.78
C ALA A 289 11.88 0.66 -7.91
N LEU A 290 11.98 1.82 -7.25
CA LEU A 290 10.92 2.31 -6.38
C LEU A 290 9.71 2.71 -7.21
N GLU A 291 8.60 2.06 -6.92
CA GLU A 291 7.33 2.30 -7.58
C GLU A 291 6.28 2.84 -6.57
N HIS A 292 6.50 2.65 -5.26
CA HIS A 292 5.67 3.18 -4.17
C HIS A 292 6.47 3.93 -3.13
N LEU A 293 6.07 5.16 -2.90
CA LEU A 293 6.52 5.95 -1.77
C LEU A 293 5.31 6.42 -0.97
N GLU A 294 5.30 6.11 0.32
CA GLU A 294 4.32 6.64 1.28
C GLU A 294 5.04 7.24 2.47
N ILE A 295 4.68 8.48 2.79
CA ILE A 295 5.24 9.25 3.89
C ILE A 295 4.07 9.85 4.67
N TRP A 296 4.04 9.59 5.98
CA TRP A 296 3.17 10.29 6.90
C TRP A 296 3.93 11.47 7.48
N LEU A 297 3.47 12.67 7.14
CA LEU A 297 4.18 13.92 7.44
C LEU A 297 3.98 14.35 8.90
N GLY A 298 2.82 14.04 9.48
CA GLY A 298 2.50 14.29 10.87
C GLY A 298 2.25 15.77 11.20
N SER A 299 2.41 16.12 12.47
CA SER A 299 2.17 17.46 13.00
C SER A 299 3.38 18.07 13.70
N LEU A 300 3.39 19.40 13.80
CA LEU A 300 4.40 20.13 14.58
C LEU A 300 4.42 19.68 16.05
N ASN A 301 3.25 19.38 16.61
CA ASN A 301 3.10 18.96 18.02
C ASN A 301 3.83 17.64 18.33
N TYR A 302 4.07 16.79 17.33
CA TYR A 302 4.77 15.50 17.49
C TYR A 302 6.10 15.46 16.75
N GLY A 303 6.71 16.63 16.52
CA GLY A 303 8.09 16.75 16.07
C GLY A 303 8.28 16.95 14.57
N CYS A 304 7.21 17.20 13.81
CA CYS A 304 7.32 17.58 12.41
C CYS A 304 8.11 18.89 12.28
N THR A 305 9.11 18.90 11.41
CA THR A 305 9.84 20.10 11.02
C THR A 305 9.83 20.32 9.51
N CYS A 306 9.09 19.48 8.76
CA CYS A 306 8.94 19.60 7.32
C CYS A 306 7.91 20.66 6.94
N SER A 307 8.17 21.33 5.84
CA SER A 307 7.29 22.28 5.15
C SER A 307 7.00 21.80 3.73
N VAL A 308 6.11 22.50 3.01
CA VAL A 308 5.84 22.18 1.60
C VAL A 308 7.07 22.42 0.71
N GLU A 309 7.89 23.41 1.04
CA GLU A 309 9.12 23.74 0.34
C GLU A 309 10.13 22.58 0.37
N ASP A 310 10.14 21.82 1.48
CA ASP A 310 11.02 20.67 1.61
C ASP A 310 10.61 19.49 0.71
N LEU A 311 9.35 19.44 0.28
CA LEU A 311 8.82 18.41 -0.61
C LEU A 311 9.15 18.67 -2.08
N ILE A 312 9.55 19.89 -2.45
CA ILE A 312 9.79 20.30 -3.85
C ILE A 312 10.68 19.30 -4.61
N PRO A 313 11.83 18.82 -4.08
CA PRO A 313 12.67 17.85 -4.80
C PRO A 313 11.92 16.57 -5.19
N LEU A 314 11.02 16.09 -4.32
CA LEU A 314 10.16 14.94 -4.60
C LEU A 314 9.07 15.28 -5.63
N LEU A 315 8.48 16.47 -5.54
CA LEU A 315 7.38 16.90 -6.41
C LEU A 315 7.83 17.19 -7.87
N TYR A 316 9.11 17.48 -8.11
CA TYR A 316 9.66 17.50 -9.47
C TYR A 316 9.79 16.08 -10.09
N GLY A 317 9.72 15.03 -9.27
CA GLY A 317 9.57 13.65 -9.72
C GLY A 317 10.79 13.04 -10.41
N ASP A 318 11.99 13.60 -10.26
CA ASP A 318 13.22 13.07 -10.87
C ASP A 318 13.99 12.12 -9.94
N LEU A 319 13.63 12.05 -8.66
CA LEU A 319 14.28 11.19 -7.65
C LEU A 319 14.00 9.70 -7.88
N PHE A 320 12.76 9.35 -8.23
CA PHE A 320 12.29 7.96 -8.32
C PHE A 320 11.65 7.73 -9.70
N PRO A 321 12.42 7.25 -10.69
CA PRO A 321 12.00 7.27 -12.10
C PRO A 321 10.83 6.32 -12.42
N ASN A 322 10.61 5.29 -11.61
CA ASN A 322 9.54 4.31 -11.80
C ASN A 322 8.37 4.51 -10.82
N LEU A 323 8.30 5.68 -10.15
CA LEU A 323 7.27 5.95 -9.16
C LEU A 323 5.87 5.95 -9.80
N ILE A 324 5.00 5.11 -9.27
CA ILE A 324 3.60 4.95 -9.71
C ILE A 324 2.66 5.47 -8.61
N TYR A 325 3.08 5.40 -7.36
CA TYR A 325 2.28 5.77 -6.20
C TYR A 325 3.02 6.77 -5.31
N LEU A 326 2.36 7.88 -5.01
CA LEU A 326 2.85 8.87 -4.06
C LEU A 326 1.81 9.12 -2.97
N GLY A 327 2.15 8.74 -1.74
CA GLY A 327 1.39 9.06 -0.53
C GLY A 327 2.08 10.15 0.29
N LEU A 328 1.44 11.31 0.40
CA LEU A 328 1.82 12.41 1.29
C LEU A 328 0.72 12.58 2.33
N ARG A 329 0.63 11.60 3.22
CA ARG A 329 -0.51 11.40 4.11
C ARG A 329 -0.32 12.11 5.43
N ASN A 330 -1.41 12.17 6.19
CA ASN A 330 -1.37 12.48 7.61
C ASN A 330 -0.67 13.82 7.88
N SER A 331 -1.02 14.86 7.10
CA SER A 331 -0.31 16.14 7.07
C SER A 331 -1.17 17.30 7.56
N GLU A 332 -0.59 18.17 8.39
CA GLU A 332 -1.28 19.36 8.89
C GLU A 332 -1.43 20.44 7.81
N TYR A 333 -0.62 20.36 6.76
CA TYR A 333 -0.51 21.34 5.68
C TYR A 333 -0.94 20.76 4.33
N THR A 334 -1.89 19.82 4.31
CA THR A 334 -2.36 19.16 3.07
C THR A 334 -2.81 20.13 1.98
N ASN A 335 -3.49 21.25 2.32
CA ASN A 335 -3.86 22.27 1.34
C ASN A 335 -2.64 22.88 0.64
N ALA A 336 -1.56 23.15 1.37
CA ALA A 336 -0.33 23.69 0.80
C ALA A 336 0.32 22.66 -0.13
N ILE A 337 0.31 21.38 0.26
CA ILE A 337 0.76 20.28 -0.61
C ILE A 337 -0.04 20.26 -1.90
N VAL A 338 -1.38 20.36 -1.82
CA VAL A 338 -2.25 20.38 -2.99
C VAL A 338 -1.96 21.57 -3.90
N HIS A 339 -1.81 22.77 -3.32
CA HIS A 339 -1.47 23.97 -4.09
C HIS A 339 -0.17 23.80 -4.88
N GLU A 340 0.86 23.19 -4.28
CA GLU A 340 2.15 22.98 -4.92
C GLU A 340 2.11 21.82 -5.94
N ILE A 341 1.58 20.67 -5.56
CA ILE A 341 1.69 19.43 -6.35
C ILE A 341 0.97 19.51 -7.71
N VAL A 342 -0.12 20.27 -7.81
CA VAL A 342 -0.83 20.45 -9.09
C VAL A 342 -0.03 21.26 -10.12
N GLN A 343 1.03 21.94 -9.67
CA GLN A 343 1.91 22.77 -10.50
C GLN A 343 3.21 22.04 -10.87
N THR A 344 3.46 20.86 -10.30
CA THR A 344 4.71 20.12 -10.48
C THR A 344 4.53 18.88 -11.37
N PRO A 345 5.61 18.40 -12.03
CA PRO A 345 5.50 17.34 -13.02
C PRO A 345 5.28 15.94 -12.44
N VAL A 346 5.37 15.72 -11.11
CA VAL A 346 5.20 14.37 -10.53
C VAL A 346 3.84 13.75 -10.87
N LEU A 347 2.77 14.54 -10.97
CA LEU A 347 1.43 14.05 -11.30
C LEU A 347 1.31 13.50 -12.73
N GLN A 348 2.23 13.85 -13.63
CA GLN A 348 2.30 13.26 -14.98
C GLN A 348 2.98 11.88 -14.99
N LYS A 349 3.70 11.54 -13.91
CA LYS A 349 4.51 10.32 -13.80
C LYS A 349 3.82 9.24 -12.98
N ILE A 350 3.06 9.64 -11.96
CA ILE A 350 2.36 8.72 -11.06
C ILE A 350 0.95 8.39 -11.56
N GLN A 351 0.38 7.31 -11.04
CA GLN A 351 -1.01 6.89 -11.28
C GLN A 351 -1.89 7.13 -10.05
N VAL A 352 -1.32 7.11 -8.85
CA VAL A 352 -2.09 7.25 -7.61
C VAL A 352 -1.48 8.36 -6.75
N LEU A 353 -2.32 9.33 -6.41
CA LEU A 353 -2.03 10.32 -5.37
C LEU A 353 -2.87 9.99 -4.13
N ASP A 354 -2.20 9.92 -2.98
CA ASP A 354 -2.86 9.77 -1.69
C ASP A 354 -2.42 10.88 -0.74
N ILE A 355 -3.39 11.69 -0.35
CA ILE A 355 -3.26 12.81 0.59
C ILE A 355 -4.24 12.65 1.74
N SER A 356 -4.63 11.41 2.04
CA SER A 356 -5.59 11.05 3.07
C SER A 356 -5.03 11.30 4.48
N LEU A 357 -5.90 11.18 5.50
CA LEU A 357 -5.57 11.36 6.93
C LEU A 357 -5.14 12.81 7.32
N GLY A 358 -5.19 13.75 6.38
CA GLY A 358 -4.67 15.10 6.55
C GLY A 358 -5.75 16.19 6.67
N ASN A 359 -5.31 17.44 6.74
CA ASN A 359 -6.15 18.61 6.96
C ASN A 359 -6.79 19.19 5.68
N LEU A 360 -6.94 18.40 4.62
CA LEU A 360 -7.58 18.85 3.37
C LEU A 360 -9.00 19.33 3.65
N ASN A 361 -9.34 20.52 3.17
CA ASN A 361 -10.69 21.10 3.24
C ASN A 361 -11.18 21.49 1.82
N ASP A 362 -12.33 22.13 1.75
CA ASP A 362 -12.94 22.55 0.47
C ASP A 362 -12.06 23.51 -0.36
N GLU A 363 -11.27 24.39 0.26
CA GLU A 363 -10.36 25.29 -0.47
C GLU A 363 -9.27 24.49 -1.20
N GLY A 364 -8.71 23.48 -0.54
CA GLY A 364 -7.74 22.57 -1.18
C GLY A 364 -8.42 21.68 -2.21
N ALA A 365 -9.60 21.16 -1.91
CA ALA A 365 -10.37 20.32 -2.83
C ALA A 365 -10.79 21.06 -4.11
N GLU A 366 -11.11 22.35 -4.03
CA GLU A 366 -11.41 23.19 -5.19
C GLU A 366 -10.20 23.31 -6.14
N ILE A 367 -8.97 23.36 -5.60
CA ILE A 367 -7.75 23.33 -6.42
C ILE A 367 -7.64 22.00 -7.17
N LEU A 368 -7.93 20.87 -6.53
CA LEU A 368 -7.93 19.54 -7.16
C LEU A 368 -8.97 19.48 -8.29
N LEU A 369 -10.20 19.93 -8.00
CA LEU A 369 -11.32 19.95 -8.95
C LEU A 369 -10.98 20.76 -10.21
N ASN A 370 -10.32 21.91 -10.04
CA ASN A 370 -9.96 22.82 -11.13
C ASN A 370 -8.66 22.44 -11.87
N SER A 371 -8.00 21.35 -11.49
CA SER A 371 -6.72 20.94 -12.07
C SER A 371 -6.89 19.76 -13.04
N PRO A 372 -6.75 19.96 -14.37
CA PRO A 372 -6.97 18.90 -15.36
C PRO A 372 -5.99 17.72 -15.23
N ILE A 373 -4.83 17.92 -14.60
CA ILE A 373 -3.85 16.85 -14.40
C ILE A 373 -4.37 15.77 -13.45
N ILE A 374 -5.28 16.12 -12.54
CA ILE A 374 -5.85 15.17 -11.58
C ILE A 374 -6.66 14.10 -12.31
N ASN A 375 -7.36 14.44 -13.40
CA ASN A 375 -8.07 13.48 -14.24
C ASN A 375 -7.16 12.52 -15.02
N GLN A 376 -5.85 12.74 -15.03
CA GLN A 376 -4.88 11.79 -15.60
C GLN A 376 -4.48 10.70 -14.61
N LEU A 377 -4.75 10.91 -13.32
CA LEU A 377 -4.53 9.90 -12.30
C LEU A 377 -5.56 8.77 -12.45
N ASP A 378 -5.11 7.57 -12.12
CA ASP A 378 -5.98 6.42 -11.91
C ASP A 378 -6.80 6.59 -10.62
N MET A 379 -6.22 7.23 -9.59
CA MET A 379 -6.83 7.35 -8.28
C MET A 379 -6.36 8.59 -7.52
N LEU A 380 -7.32 9.19 -6.81
CA LEU A 380 -7.10 10.21 -5.82
C LEU A 380 -7.71 9.74 -4.49
N ASN A 381 -6.87 9.55 -3.46
CA ASN A 381 -7.34 9.21 -2.12
C ASN A 381 -7.30 10.45 -1.21
N ILE A 382 -8.47 10.86 -0.75
CA ILE A 382 -8.72 11.98 0.16
C ILE A 382 -9.52 11.52 1.39
N SER A 383 -9.44 10.24 1.75
CA SER A 383 -10.10 9.69 2.93
C SER A 383 -9.65 10.38 4.22
N GLU A 384 -10.50 10.43 5.23
CA GLU A 384 -10.22 11.03 6.54
C GLU A 384 -9.77 12.49 6.40
N THR A 385 -10.48 13.28 5.60
CA THR A 385 -10.25 14.72 5.40
C THR A 385 -11.47 15.52 5.86
N TYR A 386 -11.38 16.85 5.77
CA TYR A 386 -12.44 17.78 6.15
C TYR A 386 -13.16 18.36 4.93
N VAL A 387 -13.17 17.63 3.81
CA VAL A 387 -13.92 18.00 2.61
C VAL A 387 -15.40 17.74 2.84
N THR A 388 -16.25 18.71 2.53
CA THR A 388 -17.69 18.63 2.74
C THR A 388 -18.35 17.70 1.72
N ASP A 389 -19.52 17.16 2.08
CA ASP A 389 -20.31 16.30 1.17
C ASP A 389 -20.64 17.02 -0.15
N GLU A 390 -20.90 18.33 -0.10
CA GLU A 390 -21.19 19.17 -1.28
C GLU A 390 -20.00 19.22 -2.25
N MET A 391 -18.77 19.38 -1.73
CA MET A 391 -17.55 19.34 -2.53
C MET A 391 -17.24 17.91 -3.02
N LEU A 392 -17.51 16.88 -2.22
CA LEU A 392 -17.34 15.48 -2.63
C LEU A 392 -18.25 15.11 -3.80
N GLU A 393 -19.49 15.59 -3.83
CA GLU A 393 -20.40 15.39 -4.96
C GLU A 393 -19.80 15.88 -6.28
N LEU A 394 -19.09 17.01 -6.26
CA LEU A 394 -18.38 17.57 -7.41
C LEU A 394 -17.16 16.73 -7.79
N LEU A 395 -16.34 16.37 -6.81
CA LEU A 395 -15.14 15.54 -7.03
C LEU A 395 -15.48 14.16 -7.59
N TRP A 396 -16.60 13.56 -7.20
CA TRP A 396 -17.05 12.27 -7.76
C TRP A 396 -17.52 12.36 -9.22
N GLN A 397 -17.73 13.55 -9.79
CA GLN A 397 -17.99 13.71 -11.23
C GLN A 397 -16.70 13.76 -12.07
N MET A 398 -15.53 13.76 -11.44
CA MET A 398 -14.24 13.76 -12.14
C MET A 398 -13.96 12.41 -12.81
N ASP A 399 -13.09 12.40 -13.84
CA ASP A 399 -12.70 11.16 -14.52
C ASP A 399 -11.81 10.26 -13.63
N VAL A 400 -11.07 10.88 -12.70
CA VAL A 400 -10.28 10.14 -11.70
C VAL A 400 -11.18 9.42 -10.71
N ARG A 401 -10.78 8.20 -10.30
CA ARG A 401 -11.45 7.53 -9.18
C ARG A 401 -11.08 8.20 -7.86
N VAL A 402 -12.01 8.95 -7.29
CA VAL A 402 -11.88 9.56 -5.96
C VAL A 402 -12.31 8.58 -4.86
N ILE A 403 -11.50 8.44 -3.81
CA ILE A 403 -11.85 7.72 -2.57
C ILE A 403 -11.87 8.75 -1.45
N ALA A 404 -12.99 8.79 -0.73
CA ALA A 404 -13.24 9.75 0.33
C ALA A 404 -14.05 9.08 1.46
N GLU A 405 -13.45 8.08 2.12
CA GLU A 405 -14.06 7.43 3.28
C GLU A 405 -13.71 8.19 4.56
N GLY A 406 -14.61 8.23 5.54
CA GLY A 406 -14.32 8.81 6.86
C GLY A 406 -14.25 10.34 6.91
N SER A 407 -15.11 11.06 6.19
CA SER A 407 -15.19 12.53 6.24
C SER A 407 -15.30 13.06 7.67
N ARG A 408 -14.53 14.10 7.98
CA ARG A 408 -14.42 14.70 9.31
C ARG A 408 -15.05 16.08 9.32
N PHE A 409 -15.67 16.42 10.45
CA PHE A 409 -16.28 17.74 10.68
C PHE A 409 -15.50 18.49 11.76
N TYR A 410 -15.51 19.82 11.69
CA TYR A 410 -14.91 20.69 12.70
C TYR A 410 -15.90 21.79 13.09
N GLU A 411 -15.88 22.20 14.36
CA GLU A 411 -16.68 23.33 14.85
C GLU A 411 -15.92 24.66 14.71
N TYR A 412 -14.59 24.65 14.91
CA TYR A 412 -13.71 25.80 14.75
C TYR A 412 -12.50 25.47 13.87
N GLU A 413 -11.96 26.43 13.13
CA GLU A 413 -10.83 26.21 12.20
C GLU A 413 -9.58 25.61 12.86
N GLY A 414 -9.39 25.84 14.16
CA GLY A 414 -8.29 25.31 14.97
C GLY A 414 -8.46 23.84 15.40
N ASP A 415 -9.62 23.23 15.14
CA ASP A 415 -9.92 21.83 15.52
C ASP A 415 -9.50 20.82 14.43
N ARG A 416 -8.81 21.27 13.37
CA ARG A 416 -8.30 20.38 12.32
C ARG A 416 -6.98 19.76 12.73
N TYR A 417 -6.92 18.44 12.69
CA TYR A 417 -5.73 17.66 13.07
C TYR A 417 -5.47 16.52 12.09
N CYS A 418 -4.21 16.08 11.99
CA CYS A 418 -3.87 14.83 11.31
C CYS A 418 -4.47 13.63 12.04
N THR A 419 -5.02 12.65 11.32
CA THR A 419 -5.71 11.50 11.92
C THR A 419 -4.83 10.69 12.87
N VAL A 420 -3.52 10.64 12.62
CA VAL A 420 -2.54 10.02 13.52
C VAL A 420 -1.48 11.04 13.89
N ALA A 421 -1.21 11.19 15.16
CA ALA A 421 -0.34 12.24 15.63
C ALA A 421 0.40 11.78 16.89
N GLU A 422 -0.32 11.10 17.80
CA GLU A 422 0.23 10.52 19.04
C GLU A 422 0.74 9.10 18.90
#